data_AF-A0A5K0VS85-F1
#
_entry.id   AF-A0A5K0VS85-F1
#
_cell.length_a   1.000
_cell.length_b   1.000
_cell.length_c   1.000
_cell.angle_alpha   90.00
_cell.angle_beta   90.00
_cell.angle_gamma   90.00
#
_symmetry.space_group_name_H-M   'P 1'
#
loop_
_entity.id
_entity.type
_entity.pdbx_description
1 polymer ?
#
loop_
_entity_poly.entity_id
_entity_poly.type
_entity_poly.pdbx_seq_one_letter_code
_entity_poly.pdbx_strand_id
1 'polypeptide(L)'
;GGKIRDMLFQVLESEKDVIIKHGAQSRESRRMATHGMHSSKFCLHPAGDTPSACRLFDAIVSLCVPVIVSDDIELPFEDVIDYTKIAIFINSKKAVQPGHLVSMLRRISSDRILEYQRELKL
;
A
#
# COMPACT_ATOMS: atom_id res chain seq x y z
N GLY A 1 5.97 1.22 13.40
CA GLY A 1 6.15 2.15 12.27
C GLY A 1 7.55 2.14 11.68
N GLY A 2 8.55 2.76 12.33
CA GLY A 2 9.87 3.01 11.70
C GLY A 2 10.60 1.76 11.18
N LYS A 3 10.87 0.78 12.05
CA LYS A 3 11.66 -0.41 11.70
C LYS A 3 11.10 -1.20 10.50
N ILE A 4 9.78 -1.36 10.42
CA ILE A 4 9.14 -2.11 9.31
C ILE A 4 9.27 -1.35 7.99
N ARG A 5 9.18 -0.01 8.01
CA ARG A 5 9.37 0.83 6.82
C ARG A 5 10.79 0.74 6.29
N ASP A 6 11.80 0.71 7.17
CA ASP A 6 13.20 0.59 6.76
C ASP A 6 13.49 -0.80 6.16
N MET A 7 12.98 -1.86 6.77
CA MET A 7 13.10 -3.22 6.23
C MET A 7 12.41 -3.36 4.87
N LEU A 8 11.20 -2.79 4.72
CA LEU A 8 10.49 -2.77 3.44
C LEU A 8 11.27 -1.95 2.39
N PHE A 9 11.89 -0.84 2.78
CA PHE A 9 12.74 -0.05 1.89
C PHE A 9 13.89 -0.90 1.34
N GLN A 10 14.64 -1.57 2.22
CA GLN A 10 15.79 -2.40 1.85
C GLN A 10 15.43 -3.53 0.87
N VAL A 11 14.29 -4.19 1.06
CA VAL A 11 13.90 -5.33 0.20
C VAL A 11 13.18 -4.92 -1.08
N LEU A 12 12.72 -3.66 -1.19
CA LEU A 12 11.95 -3.18 -2.32
C LEU A 12 12.71 -2.18 -3.22
N GLU A 13 13.74 -1.51 -2.72
CA GLU A 13 14.44 -0.45 -3.47
C GLU A 13 15.10 -0.93 -4.77
N SER A 14 15.47 -2.21 -4.83
CA SER A 14 16.12 -2.84 -5.98
C SER A 14 15.16 -3.63 -6.88
N GLU A 15 13.88 -3.71 -6.50
CA GLU A 15 12.88 -4.41 -7.29
C GLU A 15 12.51 -3.57 -8.52
N LYS A 16 12.57 -4.20 -9.70
CA LYS A 16 12.05 -3.61 -10.95
C LYS A 16 10.61 -3.15 -10.72
N ASP A 17 10.18 -2.07 -11.37
CA ASP A 17 8.81 -1.53 -11.31
C ASP A 17 8.26 -1.12 -9.93
N VAL A 18 9.11 -1.11 -8.90
CA VAL A 18 8.75 -0.61 -7.57
C VAL A 18 9.24 0.83 -7.38
N ILE A 19 8.33 1.71 -6.96
CA ILE A 19 8.64 3.10 -6.64
C ILE A 19 8.59 3.26 -5.13
N ILE A 20 9.75 3.39 -4.50
CA ILE A 20 9.87 3.61 -3.05
C ILE A 20 10.85 4.73 -2.75
N LYS A 21 10.48 5.61 -1.82
CA LYS A 21 11.29 6.77 -1.39
C LYS A 21 11.14 6.99 0.10
N HIS A 22 12.22 7.43 0.75
CA HIS A 22 12.14 7.95 2.11
C HIS A 22 11.28 9.22 2.11
N GLY A 23 10.28 9.26 2.97
CA GLY A 23 9.38 10.42 3.07
C GLY A 23 10.08 11.61 3.72
N ALA A 24 10.00 12.77 3.08
CA ALA A 24 10.36 14.06 3.66
C ALA A 24 9.10 14.92 3.85
N GLN A 25 9.06 15.72 4.90
CA GLN A 25 7.92 16.61 5.22
C GLN A 25 7.94 17.87 4.34
N SER A 26 7.84 17.69 3.02
CA SER A 26 7.83 18.79 2.05
C SER A 26 6.60 18.74 1.13
N ARG A 27 6.23 19.90 0.56
CA ARG A 27 5.16 19.99 -0.44
C ARG A 27 5.47 19.18 -1.70
N GLU A 28 6.74 19.17 -2.10
CA GLU A 28 7.21 18.44 -3.26
C GLU A 28 7.08 16.93 -3.05
N SER A 29 7.55 16.43 -1.90
CA SER A 29 7.46 15.01 -1.55
C SER A 29 6.01 14.51 -1.54
N ARG A 30 5.06 15.34 -1.06
CA ARG A 30 3.62 15.02 -1.15
C ARG A 30 3.12 14.92 -2.58
N ARG A 31 3.46 15.89 -3.44
CA ARG A 31 3.07 15.86 -4.87
C ARG A 31 3.63 14.64 -5.59
N MET A 32 4.88 14.29 -5.32
CA MET A 32 5.51 13.09 -5.88
C MET A 32 4.82 11.82 -5.40
N ALA A 33 4.45 11.74 -4.13
CA ALA A 33 3.68 10.63 -3.59
C ALA A 33 2.33 10.50 -4.30
N THR A 34 1.56 11.60 -4.41
CA THR A 34 0.27 11.61 -5.13
C THR A 34 0.41 11.16 -6.58
N HIS A 35 1.40 11.69 -7.31
CA HIS A 35 1.64 11.27 -8.69
C HIS A 35 2.05 9.79 -8.79
N GLY A 36 2.88 9.32 -7.87
CA GLY A 36 3.24 7.90 -7.76
C GLY A 36 2.02 7.02 -7.51
N MET A 37 1.11 7.42 -6.62
CA MET A 37 -0.12 6.68 -6.34
C MET A 37 -1.03 6.60 -7.57
N HIS A 38 -1.23 7.69 -8.32
CA HIS A 38 -2.04 7.69 -9.54
C HIS A 38 -1.49 6.82 -10.68
N SER A 39 -0.19 6.57 -10.70
CA SER A 39 0.48 5.75 -11.73
C SER A 39 0.76 4.32 -11.28
N SER A 40 0.43 3.98 -10.03
CA SER A 40 0.69 2.67 -9.43
C SER A 40 -0.58 1.83 -9.34
N LYS A 41 -0.42 0.50 -9.47
CA LYS A 41 -1.52 -0.45 -9.25
C LYS A 41 -1.76 -0.72 -7.77
N PHE A 42 -0.68 -0.73 -6.98
CA PHE A 42 -0.66 -1.13 -5.58
C PHE A 42 0.04 -0.06 -4.75
N CYS A 43 -0.52 0.24 -3.56
CA CYS A 43 0.01 1.24 -2.65
C CYS A 43 0.27 0.61 -1.29
N LEU A 44 1.56 0.54 -0.91
CA LEU A 44 1.97 -0.09 0.34
C LEU A 44 1.58 0.75 1.56
N HIS A 45 0.97 0.12 2.55
CA HIS A 45 0.50 0.75 3.78
C HIS A 45 0.93 -0.09 5.01
N PRO A 46 2.17 0.11 5.51
CA PRO A 46 2.67 -0.62 6.66
C PRO A 46 2.20 -0.06 8.00
N ALA A 47 2.06 -0.96 8.98
CA ALA A 47 1.63 -0.66 10.33
C ALA A 47 2.46 0.45 11.02
N GLY A 48 1.75 1.41 11.62
CA GLY A 48 2.34 2.60 12.23
C GLY A 48 2.45 3.81 11.29
N ASP A 49 1.90 3.72 10.07
CA ASP A 49 1.22 4.87 9.48
C ASP A 49 0.03 5.20 10.40
N THR A 50 -0.06 6.41 10.93
CA THR A 50 -1.24 6.79 11.73
C THR A 50 -2.48 6.82 10.82
N PRO A 51 -3.68 6.44 11.27
CA PRO A 51 -4.91 6.53 10.45
C PRO A 51 -5.20 7.93 9.89
N SER A 52 -4.62 8.96 10.53
CA SER A 52 -4.60 10.37 10.11
C SER A 52 -3.54 10.73 9.06
N ALA A 53 -2.60 9.83 8.75
CA ALA A 53 -1.65 10.01 7.66
C ALA A 53 -2.37 9.69 6.35
N CYS A 54 -2.65 10.74 5.56
CA CYS A 54 -3.41 10.80 4.31
C CYS A 54 -3.24 9.65 3.30
N ARG A 55 -2.32 8.70 3.46
CA ARG A 55 -1.94 7.74 2.43
C ARG A 55 -2.97 6.66 2.12
N LEU A 56 -3.77 6.19 3.09
CA LEU A 56 -4.81 5.20 2.79
C LEU A 56 -5.92 5.82 1.95
N PHE A 57 -6.47 6.96 2.40
CA PHE A 57 -7.47 7.70 1.63
C PHE A 57 -6.92 8.22 0.31
N ASP A 58 -5.68 8.73 0.28
CA ASP A 58 -5.02 9.17 -0.96
C ASP A 58 -4.89 8.00 -1.95
N ALA A 59 -4.54 6.79 -1.48
CA ALA A 59 -4.47 5.60 -2.33
C ALA A 59 -5.85 5.21 -2.88
N ILE A 60 -6.89 5.25 -2.02
CA ILE A 60 -8.27 4.98 -2.40
C ILE A 60 -8.73 5.95 -3.51
N VAL A 61 -8.57 7.26 -3.32
CA VAL A 61 -8.99 8.26 -4.33
C VAL A 61 -8.11 8.23 -5.59
N SER A 62 -6.88 7.73 -5.49
CA SER A 62 -6.01 7.47 -6.64
C SER A 62 -6.32 6.14 -7.35
N LEU A 63 -7.30 5.35 -6.87
CA LEU A 63 -7.61 3.99 -7.36
C LEU A 63 -6.41 3.03 -7.31
N CYS A 64 -5.50 3.29 -6.38
CA CYS A 64 -4.33 2.48 -6.12
C CYS A 64 -4.69 1.48 -5.02
N VAL A 65 -4.69 0.18 -5.35
CA VAL A 65 -5.16 -0.86 -4.42
C VAL A 65 -4.27 -0.88 -3.17
N PRO A 66 -4.81 -0.58 -1.97
CA PRO A 66 -4.02 -0.58 -0.76
C PRO A 66 -3.49 -1.98 -0.43
N VAL A 67 -2.22 -2.06 -0.06
CA VAL A 67 -1.57 -3.28 0.44
C VAL A 67 -1.20 -3.05 1.90
N ILE A 68 -2.06 -3.54 2.79
CA ILE A 68 -1.95 -3.39 4.23
C ILE A 68 -0.92 -4.38 4.76
N VAL A 69 0.20 -3.86 5.27
CA VAL A 69 1.25 -4.68 5.91
C VAL A 69 1.11 -4.54 7.42
N SER A 70 0.38 -5.46 8.03
CA SER A 70 0.25 -5.53 9.48
C SER A 70 0.06 -6.96 9.97
N ASP A 71 0.44 -7.19 11.22
CA ASP A 71 0.13 -8.42 11.93
C ASP A 71 -1.23 -8.29 12.64
N ASP A 72 -1.49 -7.11 13.20
CA ASP A 72 -2.74 -6.70 13.83
C ASP A 72 -2.97 -5.22 13.47
N ILE A 73 -4.10 -4.88 12.84
CA ILE A 73 -4.47 -3.50 12.53
C ILE A 73 -5.98 -3.33 12.68
N GLU A 74 -6.37 -2.27 13.37
CA GLU A 74 -7.75 -1.80 13.38
C GLU A 74 -7.89 -0.75 12.27
N LEU A 75 -8.83 -0.98 11.35
CA LEU A 75 -9.11 -0.06 10.26
C LEU A 75 -10.30 0.83 10.61
N PRO A 76 -10.31 2.10 10.12
CA PRO A 76 -11.41 3.00 10.43
C PRO A 76 -12.71 2.46 9.84
N PHE A 77 -13.76 2.41 10.67
CA PHE A 77 -15.08 1.91 10.27
C PHE A 77 -15.08 0.46 9.75
N GLU A 78 -14.20 -0.41 10.24
CA GLU A 78 -14.12 -1.81 9.82
C GLU A 78 -15.42 -2.63 10.05
N ASP A 79 -16.29 -2.19 10.96
CA ASP A 79 -17.65 -2.76 11.14
C ASP A 79 -18.61 -2.43 9.99
N VAL A 80 -18.29 -1.42 9.19
CA VAL A 80 -19.14 -0.91 8.10
C VAL A 80 -18.50 -1.15 6.73
N ILE A 81 -17.17 -1.03 6.64
CA ILE A 81 -16.41 -1.16 5.40
C ILE A 81 -15.73 -2.53 5.38
N ASP A 82 -16.13 -3.37 4.43
CA ASP A 82 -15.43 -4.62 4.15
C ASP A 82 -14.14 -4.37 3.37
N TYR A 83 -13.06 -4.10 4.09
CA TYR A 83 -11.75 -3.83 3.52
C TYR A 83 -11.19 -4.98 2.67
N THR A 84 -11.68 -6.22 2.84
CA THR A 84 -11.23 -7.37 2.03
C THR A 84 -11.62 -7.23 0.55
N LYS A 85 -12.60 -6.37 0.25
CA LYS A 85 -13.05 -6.05 -1.11
C LYS A 85 -12.25 -4.95 -1.80
N ILE A 86 -11.51 -4.14 -1.04
CA ILE A 86 -10.81 -2.96 -1.55
C ILE A 86 -9.29 -3.01 -1.31
N ALA A 87 -8.81 -3.85 -0.40
CA ALA A 87 -7.42 -3.90 0.01
C ALA A 87 -6.88 -5.33 0.09
N ILE A 88 -5.56 -5.45 -0.01
CA ILE A 88 -4.81 -6.70 0.13
C ILE A 88 -4.11 -6.69 1.48
N PHE A 89 -4.20 -7.79 2.22
CA PHE A 89 -3.58 -7.93 3.54
C PHE A 89 -2.39 -8.88 3.48
N ILE A 90 -1.29 -8.47 4.12
CA ILE A 90 -0.10 -9.32 4.26
C ILE A 90 0.55 -9.12 5.63
N ASN A 91 0.93 -10.24 6.25
CA ASN A 91 1.68 -10.22 7.50
C ASN A 91 3.07 -9.57 7.31
N SER A 92 3.49 -8.79 8.29
CA SER A 92 4.74 -8.03 8.27
C SER A 92 5.97 -8.91 8.04
N LYS A 93 6.00 -10.10 8.65
CA LYS A 93 7.12 -11.05 8.49
C LYS A 93 7.24 -11.58 7.07
N LYS A 94 6.12 -11.79 6.37
CA LYS A 94 6.12 -12.22 4.96
C LYS A 94 6.43 -11.06 4.02
N ALA A 95 5.96 -9.85 4.33
CA ALA A 95 6.18 -8.68 3.50
C ALA A 95 7.66 -8.27 3.39
N VAL A 96 8.44 -8.48 4.45
CA VAL A 96 9.88 -8.19 4.47
C VAL A 96 10.77 -9.33 3.96
N GLN A 97 10.19 -10.46 3.56
CA GLN A 97 10.97 -11.52 2.91
C GLN A 97 11.34 -11.06 1.48
N PRO A 98 12.64 -11.06 1.12
CA PRO A 98 13.08 -10.64 -0.21
C PRO A 98 12.30 -11.31 -1.34
N GLY A 99 11.78 -10.53 -2.28
CA GLY A 99 10.99 -10.98 -3.42
C GLY A 99 9.59 -11.52 -3.11
N HIS A 100 9.23 -11.80 -1.86
CA HIS A 100 7.95 -12.45 -1.53
C HIS A 100 6.75 -11.54 -1.83
N LEU A 101 6.77 -10.32 -1.30
CA LEU A 101 5.69 -9.34 -1.50
C LEU A 101 5.48 -9.05 -2.98
N VAL A 102 6.56 -8.76 -3.70
CA VAL A 102 6.48 -8.39 -5.12
C VAL A 102 6.02 -9.57 -5.97
N SER A 103 6.53 -10.79 -5.71
CA SER A 103 6.06 -12.00 -6.38
C SER A 103 4.57 -12.25 -6.12
N MET A 104 4.09 -12.01 -4.90
CA MET A 104 2.67 -12.11 -4.57
C MET A 104 1.82 -11.12 -5.37
N LEU A 105 2.18 -9.84 -5.37
CA LEU A 105 1.42 -8.79 -6.06
C LEU A 105 1.44 -8.98 -7.58
N ARG A 106 2.56 -9.42 -8.16
CA ARG A 106 2.69 -9.68 -9.61
C ARG A 106 1.83 -10.86 -10.09
N ARG A 107 1.45 -11.79 -9.21
CA ARG A 107 0.56 -12.91 -9.54
C ARG A 107 -0.92 -12.53 -9.55
N ILE A 108 -1.29 -11.35 -9.04
CA ILE A 108 -2.67 -10.89 -9.05
C ILE A 108 -3.05 -10.52 -10.49
N SER A 109 -4.12 -11.11 -11.00
CA SER A 109 -4.60 -10.87 -12.35
C SER A 109 -5.12 -9.45 -12.52
N SER A 110 -5.04 -8.92 -13.75
CA SER A 110 -5.60 -7.60 -14.09
C SER A 110 -7.09 -7.51 -13.76
N ASP A 111 -7.86 -8.58 -13.97
CA ASP A 111 -9.29 -8.62 -13.65
C ASP A 111 -9.53 -8.45 -12.15
N ARG A 112 -8.73 -9.12 -11.31
CA ARG A 112 -8.83 -8.98 -9.86
C ARG A 112 -8.43 -7.58 -9.38
N ILE A 113 -7.46 -6.96 -10.03
CA ILE A 113 -7.10 -5.55 -9.76
C ILE A 113 -8.26 -4.62 -10.13
N LEU A 114 -8.90 -4.85 -11.29
CA LEU A 114 -10.06 -4.07 -11.73
C LEU A 114 -11.25 -4.24 -10.78
N GLU A 115 -11.45 -5.42 -10.20
CA GLU A 115 -12.47 -5.64 -9.16
C GLU A 115 -12.22 -4.75 -7.94
N TYR A 116 -11.01 -4.78 -7.36
CA TYR A 116 -10.65 -3.86 -6.26
C TYR A 116 -10.91 -2.39 -6.63
N GLN A 117 -10.50 -1.98 -7.84
CA GLN A 117 -10.67 -0.60 -8.29
C GLN A 117 -12.12 -0.18 -8.54
N ARG A 118 -13.03 -1.13 -8.84
CA ARG A 118 -14.47 -0.82 -8.93
C ARG A 118 -15.07 -0.60 -7.56
N GLU A 119 -14.72 -1.44 -6.59
CA GLU A 119 -15.18 -1.29 -5.20
C GLU A 119 -14.67 0.04 -4.59
N LEU A 120 -13.47 0.50 -4.96
CA LEU A 120 -12.93 1.81 -4.54
C LEU A 120 -13.68 3.03 -5.09
N LYS A 121 -14.52 2.87 -6.12
CA LYS A 121 -15.29 3.98 -6.75
C LYS A 121 -16.69 4.18 -6.18
N LEU A 122 -17.17 3.23 -5.37
CA LEU A 122 -18.48 3.25 -4.73
C LEU A 122 -18.45 4.18 -3.51
#